data_AF-A0A1Y5GKW1-F1
#
_entry.id   AF-A0A1Y5GKW1-F1
#
_cell.length_a   1.000
_cell.length_b   1.000
_cell.length_c   1.000
_cell.angle_alpha   90.00
_cell.angle_beta   90.00
_cell.angle_gamma   90.00
#
_symmetry.space_group_name_H-M   'P 1'
#
loop_
_entity.id
_entity.type
_entity.pdbx_description
1 polymer ?
#
loop_
_entity_poly.entity_id
_entity_poly.type
_entity_poly.pdbx_seq_one_letter_code
_entity_poly.pdbx_strand_id
1 'polypeptide(L)' 'MNGEGNTPKVFVDQPPGSEWRYSGGGYTVMEQLVEDVTKLPFDRYLLDAILKPLNMHSSTYEQPL' A
#
# COMPACT_ATOMS: atom_id res chain seq x y z
N MET A 1 3.83 -7.32 -5.59
CA MET A 1 4.83 -8.01 -4.71
C MET A 1 5.84 -8.87 -5.43
N ASN A 2 5.57 -9.39 -6.64
CA ASN A 2 6.37 -10.44 -7.28
C ASN A 2 7.65 -9.96 -8.00
N GLY A 3 7.93 -8.64 -8.00
CA GLY A 3 9.12 -8.08 -8.65
C GLY A 3 8.96 -7.82 -10.15
N GLU A 4 7.74 -7.79 -10.66
CA GLU A 4 7.43 -7.55 -12.09
C GLU A 4 7.29 -6.06 -12.44
N GLY A 5 7.50 -5.17 -11.45
CA GLY A 5 7.51 -3.72 -11.64
C GLY A 5 8.92 -3.15 -11.79
N ASN A 6 9.13 -1.93 -11.32
CA ASN A 6 10.43 -1.25 -11.32
C ASN A 6 11.34 -1.61 -10.13
N THR A 7 10.92 -2.52 -9.25
CA THR A 7 11.63 -2.94 -8.04
C THR A 7 11.64 -4.46 -7.88
N PRO A 8 12.65 -5.05 -7.20
CA PRO A 8 12.70 -6.49 -6.92
C PRO A 8 11.52 -6.99 -6.09
N LYS A 9 11.37 -8.32 -6.02
CA LYS A 9 10.37 -8.99 -5.17
C LYS A 9 10.51 -8.59 -3.70
N VAL A 10 9.39 -8.44 -3.00
CA VAL A 10 9.36 -8.17 -1.55
C VAL A 10 9.55 -9.49 -0.77
N PHE A 11 10.49 -9.52 0.16
CA PHE A 11 10.73 -10.62 1.09
C PHE A 11 11.26 -10.10 2.43
N VAL A 12 11.18 -10.95 3.46
CA VAL A 12 11.75 -10.66 4.79
C VAL A 12 13.25 -10.92 4.75
N ASP A 13 14.05 -9.88 4.95
CA ASP A 13 15.52 -9.93 4.98
C ASP A 13 16.10 -9.74 6.40
N GLN A 14 15.26 -9.41 7.37
CA GLN A 14 15.62 -9.24 8.79
C GLN A 14 14.49 -9.73 9.70
N PRO A 15 14.80 -10.20 10.93
CA PRO A 15 13.77 -10.57 11.89
C PRO A 15 12.84 -9.38 12.21
N PRO A 16 11.50 -9.56 12.19
CA PRO A 16 10.57 -8.49 12.55
C PRO A 16 10.85 -7.93 13.96
N GLY A 17 10.91 -6.61 14.07
CA GLY A 17 11.13 -5.91 15.34
C GLY A 17 12.57 -5.89 15.84
N SER A 18 13.54 -6.40 15.08
CA SER A 18 14.96 -6.35 15.49
C SER A 18 15.58 -4.95 15.35
N GLU A 19 15.12 -4.16 14.39
CA GLU A 19 15.58 -2.80 14.16
C GLU A 19 14.51 -1.94 13.50
N TRP A 20 14.68 -0.62 13.55
CA TRP A 20 13.87 0.31 12.78
C TRP A 20 14.58 0.63 11.46
N ARG A 21 13.87 0.45 10.35
CA ARG A 21 14.38 0.72 9.01
C ARG A 21 13.24 1.10 8.08
N TYR A 22 13.41 2.18 7.32
CA TYR A 22 12.44 2.54 6.28
C TYR A 22 12.35 1.41 5.24
N SER A 23 11.12 0.98 4.92
CA SER A 23 10.88 -0.14 4.02
C SER A 23 9.72 0.17 3.08
N GLY A 24 10.02 0.54 1.83
CA GLY A 24 9.00 0.72 0.80
C GLY A 24 8.19 -0.57 0.58
N GLY A 25 8.84 -1.73 0.57
CA GLY A 25 8.16 -3.03 0.49
C GLY A 25 7.24 -3.31 1.69
N GLY A 26 7.61 -2.82 2.88
CA GLY A 26 6.75 -2.87 4.07
C GLY A 26 5.46 -2.08 3.89
N TYR A 27 5.52 -0.89 3.30
CA TYR A 27 4.32 -0.12 2.95
C TYR A 27 3.46 -0.84 1.90
N THR A 28 4.05 -1.46 0.87
CA THR A 28 3.31 -2.27 -0.10
C THR A 28 2.60 -3.47 0.56
N VAL A 29 3.21 -4.10 1.57
CA VAL A 29 2.56 -5.17 2.34
C VAL A 29 1.37 -4.62 3.14
N MET A 30 1.49 -3.42 3.72
CA MET A 30 0.37 -2.78 4.42
C MET A 30 -0.78 -2.39 3.49
N GLU A 31 -0.50 -1.94 2.27
CA GLU A 31 -1.53 -1.68 1.25
C GLU A 31 -2.30 -2.95 0.91
N GLN A 32 -1.60 -4.07 0.64
CA GLN A 32 -2.23 -5.36 0.39
C GLN A 32 -3.05 -5.85 1.59
N LEU A 33 -2.56 -5.64 2.82
CA LEU A 33 -3.31 -6.02 4.02
C LEU A 33 -4.66 -5.29 4.09
N VAL A 34 -4.70 -4.01 3.71
CA VAL A 34 -5.96 -3.26 3.62
C VAL A 34 -6.89 -3.90 2.60
N GLU A 35 -6.40 -4.25 1.41
CA GLU A 35 -7.21 -4.95 0.40
C GLU A 35 -7.72 -6.31 0.90
N ASP A 36 -6.86 -7.09 1.55
CA ASP A 36 -7.17 -8.43 2.04
C ASP A 36 -8.23 -8.40 3.14
N VAL A 37 -8.18 -7.42 4.04
CA VAL A 37 -9.15 -7.29 5.15
C VAL A 37 -10.46 -6.69 4.67
N THR A 38 -10.41 -5.68 3.80
CA THR A 38 -11.60 -4.93 3.36
C THR A 38 -12.30 -5.55 2.16
N LYS A 39 -11.59 -6.41 1.40
CA LYS A 39 -12.02 -6.97 0.11
C LYS A 39 -12.29 -5.91 -0.96
N LEU A 40 -11.71 -4.71 -0.81
CA LEU A 40 -11.76 -3.63 -1.78
C LEU A 40 -10.37 -3.41 -2.39
N PRO A 41 -10.27 -3.04 -3.67
CA PRO A 41 -9.05 -2.46 -4.23
C PRO A 41 -8.58 -1.26 -3.39
N PHE A 42 -7.28 -1.08 -3.24
CA PHE A 42 -6.72 -0.06 -2.34
C PHE A 42 -7.15 1.37 -2.70
N ASP A 43 -7.17 1.69 -4.00
CA ASP A 43 -7.62 2.97 -4.54
C ASP A 43 -9.09 3.28 -4.14
N ARG A 44 -9.97 2.27 -4.20
CA ARG A 44 -11.37 2.39 -3.79
C ARG A 44 -11.51 2.58 -2.29
N TYR A 45 -10.82 1.77 -1.50
CA TYR A 45 -10.85 1.91 -0.05
C TYR A 45 -10.37 3.29 0.40
N LEU A 46 -9.23 3.76 -0.14
CA LEU A 46 -8.67 5.04 0.25
C LEU A 46 -9.57 6.21 -0.15
N LEU A 47 -10.18 6.16 -1.34
CA LEU A 47 -11.14 7.16 -1.80
C LEU A 47 -12.31 7.30 -0.82
N ASP A 48 -12.90 6.18 -0.39
CA ASP A 48 -14.11 6.17 0.43
C ASP A 48 -13.84 6.38 1.92
N ALA A 49 -12.77 5.79 2.46
CA ALA A 49 -12.47 5.82 3.88
C ALA A 49 -11.64 7.04 4.31
N ILE A 50 -10.92 7.69 3.39
CA ILE A 50 -9.97 8.76 3.72
C ILE A 50 -10.21 10.02 2.86
N LEU A 51 -10.08 9.92 1.54
CA LEU A 51 -10.02 11.11 0.68
C LEU A 51 -11.36 11.88 0.64
N LYS A 52 -12.49 11.18 0.48
CA LYS A 52 -13.82 11.81 0.53
C LYS A 52 -14.13 12.42 1.91
N PRO A 53 -13.97 11.71 3.05
CA PRO A 53 -14.17 12.29 4.37
C PRO A 53 -13.32 13.54 4.66
N LEU A 54 -12.13 13.64 4.08
CA LEU A 54 -11.22 14.77 4.24
C LEU A 54 -11.37 15.85 3.15
N ASN A 55 -12.35 15.74 2.24
CA ASN A 55 -12.57 16.66 1.11
C ASN A 55 -11.35 16.81 0.17
N MET A 56 -10.56 15.75 0.00
CA MET A 56 -9.36 15.74 -0.85
C MET A 56 -9.72 15.44 -2.33
N HIS A 57 -10.42 16.35 -2.99
CA HIS A 57 -10.96 16.14 -4.35
C HIS A 57 -9.91 16.12 -5.48
N SER A 58 -8.65 16.48 -5.20
CA SER A 58 -7.54 16.50 -6.17
C SER A 58 -6.43 15.54 -5.78
N SER A 59 -6.79 14.39 -5.21
CA SER A 59 -5.86 13.33 -4.81
C SER A 59 -6.44 11.98 -5.22
N THR A 60 -5.59 11.06 -5.69
CA THR A 60 -6.01 9.72 -6.14
C THR A 60 -4.87 8.72 -6.06
N TYR A 61 -5.23 7.44 -5.97
CA TYR A 61 -4.33 6.29 -6.11
C TYR A 61 -4.62 5.46 -7.38
N GLU A 62 -5.60 5.85 -8.21
CA GLU A 62 -5.88 5.20 -9.49
C GLU A 62 -4.66 5.26 -10.44
N GLN A 63 -4.43 4.18 -11.19
CA GLN A 63 -3.35 4.05 -12.17
C GLN A 63 -3.82 3.29 -13.42
N PRO A 64 -3.36 3.66 -14.64
CA PRO A 64 -2.66 4.92 -14.95
C PRO A 64 -3.61 6.13 -14.79
N LEU A 65 -3.03 7.33 -14.72
CA LEU A 65 -3.78 8.59 -14.76
C LEU A 65 -4.13 9.02 -16.19
#